data_AF-N4U2A0-F1
#
_entry.id   AF-N4U2A0-F1
#
_cell.length_a   1.000
_cell.length_b   1.000
_cell.length_c   1.000
_cell.angle_alpha   90.00
_cell.angle_beta   90.00
_cell.angle_gamma   90.00
#
_symmetry.space_group_name_H-M   'P 1'
#
loop_
_entity.id
_entity.type
_entity.pdbx_description
1 polymer ?
#
loop_
_entity_poly.entity_id
_entity_poly.type
_entity_poly.pdbx_seq_one_letter_code
_entity_poly.pdbx_strand_id
1 'polypeptide(L)'
;MRRTVYTCLHAFGTDELKPIVALPVFQEVSANPCDTGSPVAKVQAEFEGIADYSNVEESWTDKGPESEYEPTLEKLTARGLKARKMLRDRVSGDEHIVVVSHGGFLHFLTDDWYGVPEGRATGWSNCEYRSYQFADPTSKDDDAALLETEESWQRRQGNTKPPTLTELRQVKSAAQKQMAPYLNLIMPN
;
A
#
# COMPACT_ATOMS: atom_id res chain seq x y z
N MET A 1 9.19 2.38 -6.44
CA MET A 1 10.59 2.36 -5.89
C MET A 1 11.34 1.17 -6.49
N ARG A 2 12.67 1.24 -6.72
CA ARG A 2 13.39 0.13 -7.39
C ARG A 2 13.11 -1.25 -6.79
N ARG A 3 13.13 -1.37 -5.45
CA ARG A 3 12.88 -2.65 -4.76
C ARG A 3 11.52 -3.25 -5.10
N THR A 4 10.46 -2.45 -5.20
CA THR A 4 9.13 -2.97 -5.54
C THR A 4 9.02 -3.33 -7.01
N VAL A 5 9.70 -2.62 -7.90
CA VAL A 5 9.78 -2.97 -9.32
C VAL A 5 10.51 -4.30 -9.49
N TYR A 6 11.68 -4.49 -8.87
CA TYR A 6 12.38 -5.77 -8.87
C TYR A 6 11.51 -6.91 -8.31
N THR A 7 10.88 -6.72 -7.14
CA THR A 7 9.98 -7.74 -6.58
C THR A 7 8.83 -8.06 -7.54
N CYS A 8 8.21 -7.05 -8.15
CA CYS A 8 7.14 -7.24 -9.13
C CYS A 8 7.63 -8.05 -10.34
N LEU A 9 8.81 -7.74 -10.85
CA LEU A 9 9.38 -8.46 -12.00
C LEU A 9 9.72 -9.91 -11.68
N HIS A 10 10.35 -10.15 -10.53
CA HIS A 10 10.75 -11.50 -10.14
C HIS A 10 9.55 -12.39 -9.80
N ALA A 11 8.48 -11.84 -9.24
CA ALA A 11 7.31 -12.61 -8.82
C ALA A 11 6.20 -12.68 -9.87
N PHE A 12 6.04 -11.63 -10.68
CA PHE A 12 4.87 -11.42 -11.55
C PHE A 12 5.23 -10.91 -12.95
N GLY A 13 6.51 -10.86 -13.33
CA GLY A 13 6.97 -10.33 -14.61
C GLY A 13 6.72 -11.24 -15.83
N THR A 14 5.61 -11.98 -15.85
CA THR A 14 5.20 -12.82 -17.00
C THR A 14 4.34 -12.02 -17.97
N ASP A 15 4.25 -12.45 -19.22
CA ASP A 15 3.51 -11.71 -20.25
C ASP A 15 2.00 -11.67 -19.97
N GLU A 16 1.47 -12.66 -19.26
CA GLU A 16 0.05 -12.75 -18.88
C GLU A 16 -0.35 -11.75 -17.78
N LEU A 17 0.61 -11.28 -16.98
CA LEU A 17 0.39 -10.36 -15.86
C LEU A 17 0.80 -8.92 -16.19
N LYS A 18 1.24 -8.66 -17.42
CA LYS A 18 1.49 -7.32 -17.94
C LYS A 18 0.17 -6.61 -18.28
N PRO A 19 0.13 -5.27 -18.25
CA PRO A 19 1.25 -4.35 -18.04
C PRO A 19 1.64 -4.16 -16.56
N ILE A 20 2.93 -3.92 -16.30
CA ILE A 20 3.41 -3.43 -15.00
C ILE A 20 3.33 -1.91 -15.03
N VAL A 21 2.59 -1.31 -14.09
CA VAL A 21 2.41 0.14 -14.00
C VAL A 21 2.97 0.65 -12.68
N ALA A 22 3.87 1.62 -12.74
CA ALA A 22 4.41 2.29 -11.56
C ALA A 22 3.47 3.42 -11.13
N LEU A 23 3.01 3.36 -9.87
CA LEU A 23 2.15 4.37 -9.27
C LEU A 23 2.77 4.86 -7.95
N PRO A 24 3.16 6.14 -7.86
CA PRO A 24 3.78 6.71 -6.67
C PRO A 24 2.95 6.64 -5.40
N VAL A 25 1.62 6.60 -5.54
CA VAL A 25 0.68 6.50 -4.42
C VAL A 25 1.02 5.34 -3.47
N PHE A 26 1.66 4.27 -3.96
CA PHE A 26 2.07 3.08 -3.20
C PHE A 26 3.46 3.16 -2.54
N GLN A 27 4.12 4.33 -2.54
CA GLN A 27 5.42 4.55 -1.90
C GLN A 27 5.37 4.27 -0.39
N GLU A 28 6.52 3.87 0.19
CA GLU A 28 6.65 3.69 1.64
C GLU A 28 6.43 5.00 2.41
N VAL A 29 6.15 4.87 3.70
CA VAL A 29 5.66 5.99 4.52
C VAL A 29 6.71 7.07 4.77
N SER A 30 7.92 6.72 5.22
CA SER A 30 8.82 7.67 5.91
C SER A 30 9.64 8.56 4.96
N ALA A 31 10.28 9.59 5.52
CA ALA A 31 11.26 10.43 4.82
C ALA A 31 12.69 9.85 4.86
N ASN A 32 12.88 8.62 5.34
CA ASN A 32 14.20 7.98 5.30
C ASN A 32 14.67 7.83 3.84
N PRO A 33 15.99 7.87 3.56
CA PRO A 33 16.51 7.67 2.21
C PRO A 33 16.04 6.35 1.57
N CYS A 34 15.90 5.30 2.38
CA CYS A 34 15.38 4.02 1.92
C CYS A 34 13.90 4.05 1.51
N ASP A 35 13.11 5.05 1.93
CA ASP A 35 11.66 5.16 1.72
C ASP A 35 11.25 6.27 0.74
N THR A 36 12.22 7.06 0.30
CA THR A 36 12.01 8.18 -0.62
C THR A 36 12.11 7.76 -2.09
N GLY A 37 13.07 6.90 -2.43
CA GLY A 37 13.24 6.39 -3.79
C GLY A 37 14.32 7.12 -4.59
N SER A 38 14.09 7.36 -5.88
CA SER A 38 15.06 8.04 -6.76
C SER A 38 14.34 8.79 -7.87
N PRO A 39 14.96 9.83 -8.46
CA PRO A 39 14.36 10.56 -9.57
C PRO A 39 13.81 9.63 -10.65
N VAL A 40 12.60 9.90 -11.13
CA VAL A 40 11.88 9.01 -12.07
C VAL A 40 12.72 8.68 -13.31
N ALA A 41 13.42 9.65 -13.89
CA ALA A 41 14.30 9.45 -15.04
C ALA A 41 15.39 8.38 -14.80
N LYS A 42 15.94 8.31 -13.58
CA LYS A 42 16.95 7.29 -13.23
C LYS A 42 16.34 5.89 -13.08
N VAL A 43 15.07 5.81 -12.68
CA VAL A 43 14.37 4.53 -12.51
C VAL A 43 13.86 4.06 -13.87
N GLN A 44 13.29 4.95 -14.68
CA GLN A 44 12.86 4.68 -16.05
C GLN A 44 14.00 4.16 -16.93
N ALA A 45 15.19 4.77 -16.86
CA ALA A 45 16.34 4.31 -17.64
C ALA A 45 16.81 2.89 -17.27
N GLU A 46 16.58 2.46 -16.02
CA GLU A 46 16.94 1.12 -15.56
C GLU A 46 15.89 0.05 -15.94
N PHE A 47 14.62 0.45 -16.04
CA PHE A 47 13.50 -0.44 -16.31
C PHE A 47 12.78 -0.09 -17.62
N GLU A 48 13.51 0.43 -18.59
CA GLU A 48 12.96 0.85 -19.88
C GLU A 48 12.32 -0.34 -20.59
N GLY A 49 11.09 -0.15 -21.10
CA GLY A 49 10.31 -1.20 -21.77
C GLY A 49 9.76 -2.29 -20.84
N ILE A 50 10.00 -2.20 -19.53
CA ILE A 50 9.60 -3.20 -18.55
C ILE A 50 8.37 -2.77 -17.74
N ALA A 51 8.34 -1.52 -17.28
CA ALA A 51 7.22 -0.96 -16.53
C ALA A 51 6.85 0.41 -17.08
N ASP A 52 5.56 0.75 -17.03
CA ASP A 52 5.05 2.06 -17.41
C ASP A 52 5.18 3.04 -16.24
N TYR A 53 5.87 4.16 -16.48
CA TYR A 53 6.09 5.24 -15.54
C TYR A 53 5.39 6.54 -15.96
N SER A 54 4.49 6.49 -16.94
CA SER A 54 3.75 7.65 -17.47
C SER A 54 2.96 8.42 -16.38
N ASN A 55 2.61 7.74 -15.29
CA ASN A 55 1.87 8.27 -14.15
C ASN A 55 2.77 8.64 -12.95
N VAL A 56 4.08 8.76 -13.15
CA VAL A 56 5.04 9.09 -12.08
C VAL A 56 5.55 10.51 -12.29
N GLU A 57 5.08 11.43 -11.45
CA GLU A 57 5.51 12.83 -11.46
C GLU A 57 6.96 13.00 -10.99
N GLU A 58 7.63 14.07 -11.43
CA GLU A 58 9.03 14.33 -11.04
C GLU A 58 9.19 14.53 -9.52
N SER A 59 8.17 15.07 -8.87
CA SER A 59 8.13 15.34 -7.43
C SER A 59 7.79 14.13 -6.57
N TRP A 60 7.67 12.92 -7.12
CA TRP A 60 7.25 11.73 -6.35
C TRP A 60 8.19 11.36 -5.19
N THR A 61 9.42 11.88 -5.21
CA THR A 61 10.42 11.73 -4.14
C THR A 61 10.43 12.89 -3.14
N ASP A 62 9.58 13.89 -3.29
CA ASP A 62 9.47 14.98 -2.32
C ASP A 62 8.68 14.53 -1.10
N LYS A 63 9.29 14.58 0.08
CA LYS A 63 8.69 14.21 1.38
C LYS A 63 8.45 15.43 2.28
N GLY A 64 8.54 16.64 1.73
CA GLY A 64 8.36 17.89 2.46
C GLY A 64 6.90 18.23 2.80
N PRO A 65 6.66 19.30 3.58
CA PRO A 65 5.34 19.61 4.16
C PRO A 65 4.19 19.80 3.16
N GLU A 66 4.47 20.34 1.98
CA GLU A 66 3.46 20.57 0.96
C GLU A 66 3.20 19.33 0.09
N SER A 67 4.02 18.29 0.23
CA SER A 67 3.93 17.07 -0.57
C SER A 67 2.79 16.16 -0.11
N GLU A 68 2.17 15.43 -1.05
CA GLU A 68 1.27 14.33 -0.72
C GLU A 68 2.00 13.13 -0.09
N TYR A 69 3.33 13.11 -0.18
CA TYR A 69 4.16 12.04 0.37
C TYR A 69 4.72 12.35 1.75
N GLU A 70 4.44 13.53 2.32
CA GLU A 70 4.83 13.88 3.68
C GLU A 70 4.40 12.77 4.66
N PRO A 71 5.29 12.31 5.57
CA PRO A 71 5.02 11.18 6.46
C PRO A 71 4.13 11.56 7.65
N THR A 72 3.03 12.28 7.42
CA THR A 72 2.01 12.56 8.44
C THR A 72 0.86 11.56 8.37
N LEU A 73 0.21 11.30 9.51
CA LEU A 73 -0.91 10.36 9.57
C LEU A 73 -2.06 10.75 8.64
N GLU A 74 -2.32 12.06 8.53
CA GLU A 74 -3.34 12.63 7.66
C GLU A 74 -3.05 12.34 6.19
N LYS A 75 -1.85 12.70 5.70
CA LYS A 75 -1.46 12.51 4.30
C LYS A 75 -1.38 11.04 3.94
N LEU A 76 -0.88 10.19 4.83
CA LEU A 76 -0.83 8.74 4.62
C LEU A 76 -2.24 8.11 4.54
N THR A 77 -3.17 8.55 5.39
CA THR A 77 -4.56 8.09 5.35
C THR A 77 -5.25 8.54 4.06
N ALA A 78 -5.07 9.80 3.66
CA ALA A 78 -5.59 10.32 2.40
C ALA A 78 -4.99 9.58 1.19
N ARG A 79 -3.69 9.27 1.21
CA ARG A 79 -3.00 8.53 0.16
C ARG A 79 -3.48 7.08 0.07
N GLY A 80 -3.75 6.43 1.20
CA GLY A 80 -4.39 5.11 1.24
C GLY A 80 -5.78 5.10 0.57
N LEU A 81 -6.60 6.11 0.85
CA LEU A 81 -7.91 6.28 0.19
C LEU A 81 -7.77 6.53 -1.32
N LYS A 82 -6.87 7.44 -1.72
CA LYS A 82 -6.56 7.72 -3.13
C LYS A 82 -6.13 6.44 -3.84
N ALA A 83 -5.26 5.64 -3.22
CA ALA A 83 -4.79 4.37 -3.77
C ALA A 83 -5.93 3.37 -3.99
N ARG A 84 -6.82 3.18 -3.01
CA ARG A 84 -7.97 2.28 -3.16
C ARG A 84 -8.92 2.72 -4.28
N LYS A 85 -9.23 4.02 -4.37
CA LYS A 85 -10.04 4.57 -5.47
C LYS A 85 -9.39 4.34 -6.82
N MET A 86 -8.10 4.62 -6.93
CA MET A 86 -7.32 4.37 -8.15
C MET A 86 -7.30 2.89 -8.59
N LEU A 87 -7.31 1.95 -7.64
CA LEU A 87 -7.41 0.52 -7.95
C LEU A 87 -8.82 0.15 -8.40
N ARG A 88 -9.85 0.69 -7.73
CA ARG A 88 -11.25 0.44 -8.08
C ARG A 88 -11.58 0.95 -9.48
N ASP A 89 -11.09 2.13 -9.84
CA ASP A 89 -11.31 2.74 -11.16
C ASP A 89 -10.56 2.00 -12.28
N ARG A 90 -9.64 1.08 -11.95
CA ARG A 90 -8.90 0.24 -12.90
C ARG A 90 -9.53 -1.12 -13.15
N VAL A 91 -10.53 -1.52 -12.37
CA VAL A 91 -11.25 -2.79 -12.55
C VAL A 91 -12.68 -2.53 -13.00
N SER A 92 -13.17 -3.38 -13.90
CA SER A 92 -14.52 -3.27 -14.47
C SER A 92 -15.40 -4.49 -14.20
N GLY A 93 -14.92 -5.45 -13.42
CA GLY A 93 -15.60 -6.69 -13.07
C GLY A 93 -14.71 -7.58 -12.20
N ASP A 94 -14.61 -8.85 -12.56
CA ASP A 94 -13.85 -9.88 -11.82
C ASP A 94 -12.34 -9.87 -12.13
N GLU A 95 -11.80 -8.70 -12.49
CA GLU A 95 -10.38 -8.52 -12.79
C GLU A 95 -9.56 -8.49 -11.50
N HIS A 96 -8.39 -9.12 -11.53
CA HIS A 96 -7.47 -9.15 -10.40
C HIS A 96 -6.28 -8.21 -10.66
N ILE A 97 -5.97 -7.36 -9.67
CA ILE A 97 -4.77 -6.52 -9.68
C ILE A 97 -3.81 -7.00 -8.60
N VAL A 98 -2.54 -7.14 -8.96
CA VAL A 98 -1.47 -7.37 -8.00
C VAL A 98 -0.81 -6.03 -7.66
N VAL A 99 -0.75 -5.70 -6.37
CA VAL A 99 -0.07 -4.50 -5.88
C VAL A 99 1.17 -4.90 -5.11
N VAL A 100 2.34 -4.45 -5.57
CA VAL A 100 3.62 -4.65 -4.88
C VAL A 100 4.03 -3.34 -4.20
N SER A 101 3.96 -3.32 -2.87
CA SER A 101 4.20 -2.14 -2.04
C SER A 101 5.06 -2.48 -0.83
N HIS A 102 4.90 -1.75 0.27
CA HIS A 102 5.77 -1.79 1.44
C HIS A 102 4.94 -1.98 2.72
N GLY A 103 5.54 -2.63 3.72
CA GLY A 103 4.81 -3.06 4.91
C GLY A 103 4.15 -1.90 5.68
N GLY A 104 4.80 -0.73 5.77
CA GLY A 104 4.22 0.43 6.43
C GLY A 104 3.00 0.95 5.67
N PHE A 105 3.17 1.21 4.37
CA PHE A 105 2.10 1.74 3.53
C PHE A 105 0.93 0.77 3.32
N LEU A 106 1.19 -0.54 3.30
CA LEU A 106 0.13 -1.55 3.11
C LEU A 106 -0.98 -1.45 4.16
N HIS A 107 -0.68 -1.07 5.41
CA HIS A 107 -1.70 -0.81 6.42
C HIS A 107 -2.64 0.35 6.06
N PHE A 108 -2.11 1.41 5.45
CA PHE A 108 -2.92 2.54 4.98
C PHE A 108 -3.72 2.19 3.72
N LEU A 109 -3.15 1.37 2.83
CA LEU A 109 -3.83 0.88 1.64
C LEU A 109 -5.01 -0.02 2.01
N THR A 110 -4.80 -1.04 2.84
CA THR A 110 -5.82 -2.06 3.14
C THR A 110 -6.75 -1.67 4.29
N ASP A 111 -6.37 -0.65 5.07
CA ASP A 111 -6.98 -0.31 6.37
C ASP A 111 -7.03 -1.49 7.36
N ASP A 112 -6.14 -2.47 7.18
CA ASP A 112 -5.96 -3.61 8.07
C ASP A 112 -4.89 -3.28 9.12
N TRP A 113 -5.34 -3.07 10.35
CA TRP A 113 -4.49 -2.80 11.52
C TRP A 113 -4.46 -3.97 12.50
N TYR A 114 -5.03 -5.11 12.12
CA TYR A 114 -5.17 -6.25 13.02
C TYR A 114 -3.83 -6.96 13.23
N GLY A 115 -3.52 -7.27 14.48
CA GLY A 115 -2.40 -8.13 14.83
C GLY A 115 -1.02 -7.55 14.53
N VAL A 116 -0.89 -6.22 14.42
CA VAL A 116 0.42 -5.58 14.30
C VAL A 116 1.23 -5.84 15.58
N PRO A 117 2.38 -6.54 15.51
CA PRO A 117 3.14 -6.88 16.72
C PRO A 117 3.68 -5.64 17.43
N GLU A 118 3.74 -5.70 18.75
CA GLU A 118 4.43 -4.68 19.55
C GLU A 118 5.91 -4.59 19.13
N GLY A 119 6.44 -3.36 19.07
CA GLY A 119 7.83 -3.13 18.68
C GLY A 119 8.12 -3.23 17.18
N ARG A 120 7.11 -3.34 16.31
CA ARG A 120 7.30 -3.43 14.86
C ARG A 120 6.66 -2.26 14.11
N ALA A 121 7.31 -1.90 13.00
CA ALA A 121 6.81 -0.92 12.04
C ALA A 121 5.64 -1.47 11.18
N THR A 122 5.49 -2.78 11.10
CA THR A 122 4.48 -3.42 10.23
C THR A 122 4.14 -4.83 10.72
N GLY A 123 2.91 -5.25 10.43
CA GLY A 123 2.45 -6.64 10.57
C GLY A 123 2.70 -7.50 9.32
N TRP A 124 3.38 -6.98 8.30
CA TRP A 124 3.70 -7.68 7.06
C TRP A 124 5.13 -8.23 7.06
N SER A 125 5.31 -9.45 6.60
CA SER A 125 6.62 -10.05 6.32
C SER A 125 7.07 -9.74 4.90
N ASN A 126 8.39 -9.80 4.65
CA ASN A 126 8.93 -9.62 3.29
C ASN A 126 8.35 -10.69 2.35
N CYS A 127 7.86 -10.23 1.19
CA CYS A 127 7.21 -11.07 0.18
C CYS A 127 5.96 -11.83 0.67
N GLU A 128 5.37 -11.43 1.79
CA GLU A 128 4.03 -11.89 2.17
C GLU A 128 3.01 -11.36 1.15
N TYR A 129 2.01 -12.18 0.82
CA TYR A 129 0.87 -11.76 0.03
C TYR A 129 -0.44 -11.97 0.81
N ARG A 130 -1.35 -11.03 0.63
CA ARG A 130 -2.73 -11.09 1.11
C ARG A 130 -3.66 -10.73 -0.03
N SER A 131 -4.85 -11.32 -0.04
CA SER A 131 -5.88 -11.07 -1.05
C SER A 131 -7.05 -10.35 -0.42
N TYR A 132 -7.52 -9.31 -1.10
CA TYR A 132 -8.61 -8.44 -0.68
C TYR A 132 -9.63 -8.30 -1.79
N GLN A 133 -10.86 -7.99 -1.41
CA GLN A 133 -11.94 -7.60 -2.30
C GLN A 133 -12.53 -6.26 -1.86
N PHE A 134 -13.07 -5.48 -2.80
CA PHE A 134 -13.83 -4.30 -2.44
C PHE A 134 -15.07 -4.69 -1.64
N ALA A 135 -15.33 -3.97 -0.56
CA ALA A 135 -16.44 -4.24 0.36
C ALA A 135 -17.80 -4.00 -0.32
N ASP A 136 -17.89 -2.97 -1.17
CA ASP A 136 -19.07 -2.68 -1.98
C ASP A 136 -18.85 -3.14 -3.42
N PRO A 137 -19.51 -4.22 -3.87
CA PRO A 137 -19.39 -4.72 -5.24
C PRO A 137 -20.01 -3.76 -6.27
N THR A 138 -20.82 -2.79 -5.84
CA THR A 138 -21.38 -1.76 -6.74
C THR A 138 -20.45 -0.57 -6.95
N SER A 139 -19.32 -0.53 -6.23
CA SER A 139 -18.32 0.55 -6.30
C SER A 139 -18.86 1.95 -6.00
N LYS A 140 -19.93 2.05 -5.18
CA LYS A 140 -20.58 3.32 -4.82
C LYS A 140 -20.14 3.85 -3.45
N ASP A 141 -19.43 3.06 -2.67
CA ASP A 141 -18.88 3.50 -1.39
C ASP A 141 -17.77 4.55 -1.56
N ASP A 142 -17.79 5.59 -0.73
CA ASP A 142 -16.81 6.67 -0.82
C ASP A 142 -15.41 6.27 -0.33
N ASP A 143 -15.31 5.23 0.50
CA ASP A 143 -14.06 4.81 1.16
C ASP A 143 -13.23 3.82 0.32
N ALA A 144 -13.84 3.26 -0.72
CA ALA A 144 -13.30 2.15 -1.51
C ALA A 144 -12.81 1.01 -0.61
N ALA A 145 -13.56 0.70 0.44
CA ALA A 145 -13.11 -0.16 1.53
C ALA A 145 -12.70 -1.55 1.02
N LEU A 146 -11.61 -2.10 1.58
CA LEU A 146 -11.12 -3.42 1.25
C LEU A 146 -11.43 -4.38 2.41
N LEU A 147 -11.88 -5.58 2.07
CA LEU A 147 -12.06 -6.70 2.99
C LEU A 147 -11.06 -7.78 2.63
N GLU A 148 -10.30 -8.24 3.61
CA GLU A 148 -9.44 -9.39 3.41
C GLU A 148 -10.31 -10.63 3.12
N THR A 149 -9.91 -11.40 2.12
CA THR A 149 -10.59 -12.65 1.76
C THR A 149 -10.37 -13.71 2.84
N GLU A 150 -11.35 -14.60 3.00
CA GLU A 150 -11.27 -15.71 3.96
C GLU A 150 -10.05 -16.60 3.72
N GLU A 151 -9.69 -16.87 2.45
CA GLU A 151 -8.49 -17.63 2.10
C GLU A 151 -7.20 -16.96 2.60
N SER A 152 -7.08 -15.64 2.39
CA SER A 152 -5.95 -14.86 2.89
C SER A 152 -5.86 -14.88 4.40
N TRP A 153 -7.01 -14.71 5.06
CA TRP A 153 -7.11 -14.75 6.51
C TRP A 153 -6.68 -16.13 7.05
N GLN A 154 -7.21 -17.21 6.48
CA GLN A 154 -6.85 -18.58 6.86
C GLN A 154 -5.35 -18.83 6.71
N ARG A 155 -4.73 -18.34 5.63
CA ARG A 155 -3.28 -18.47 5.41
C ARG A 155 -2.46 -17.81 6.52
N ARG A 156 -2.89 -16.67 7.07
CA ARG A 156 -2.10 -15.90 8.04
C ARG A 156 -2.56 -16.01 9.50
N GLN A 157 -3.80 -16.44 9.77
CA GLN A 157 -4.40 -16.55 11.12
C GLN A 157 -5.11 -17.89 11.38
N GLY A 158 -5.08 -18.84 10.43
CA GLY A 158 -5.77 -20.12 10.57
C GLY A 158 -7.29 -19.97 10.70
N ASN A 159 -7.92 -20.81 11.52
CA ASN A 159 -9.38 -20.86 11.68
C ASN A 159 -9.94 -19.84 12.67
N THR A 160 -9.18 -18.79 13.01
CA THR A 160 -9.71 -17.71 13.86
C THR A 160 -10.73 -16.89 13.10
N LYS A 161 -11.65 -16.24 13.81
CA LYS A 161 -12.67 -15.40 13.18
C LYS A 161 -12.01 -14.10 12.64
N PRO A 162 -12.21 -13.74 11.35
CA PRO A 162 -11.79 -12.44 10.85
C PRO A 162 -12.47 -11.29 11.61
N PRO A 163 -11.75 -10.19 11.88
CA PRO A 163 -12.33 -9.00 12.48
C PRO A 163 -13.32 -8.36 11.50
N THR A 164 -14.40 -7.85 12.05
CA THR A 164 -15.33 -6.97 11.34
C THR A 164 -14.68 -5.62 11.05
N LEU A 165 -15.21 -4.87 10.08
CA LEU A 165 -14.78 -3.49 9.82
C LEU A 165 -14.87 -2.60 11.06
N THR A 166 -15.85 -2.84 11.93
CA THR A 166 -15.98 -2.12 13.20
C THR A 166 -14.83 -2.43 14.16
N GLU A 167 -14.46 -3.70 14.31
CA GLU A 167 -13.33 -4.12 15.14
C GLU A 167 -12.00 -3.56 14.58
N LEU A 168 -11.80 -3.59 13.26
CA LEU A 168 -10.64 -2.98 12.60
C LEU A 168 -10.54 -1.48 12.89
N ARG A 169 -11.67 -0.75 12.80
CA ARG A 169 -11.73 0.69 13.13
C ARG A 169 -11.42 0.96 14.60
N GLN A 170 -11.83 0.08 15.51
CA GLN A 170 -11.56 0.23 16.94
C GLN A 170 -10.07 0.07 17.28
N VAL A 171 -9.38 -0.88 16.62
CA VAL A 171 -7.95 -1.12 16.89
C VAL A 171 -7.03 -0.14 16.15
N LYS A 172 -7.51 0.48 15.06
CA LYS A 172 -6.74 1.39 14.20
C LYS A 172 -6.00 2.48 14.97
N SER A 173 -6.68 3.23 15.84
CA SER A 173 -6.04 4.35 16.56
C SER A 173 -4.91 3.89 17.48
N ALA A 174 -5.12 2.74 18.16
CA ALA A 174 -4.11 2.16 19.03
C ALA A 174 -2.90 1.66 18.21
N ALA A 175 -3.14 0.94 17.12
CA ALA A 175 -2.10 0.44 16.23
C ALA A 175 -1.29 1.59 15.60
N GLN A 176 -1.96 2.64 15.10
CA GLN A 176 -1.30 3.81 14.52
C GLN A 176 -0.39 4.52 15.53
N LYS A 177 -0.85 4.71 16.77
CA LYS A 177 -0.03 5.27 17.86
C LYS A 177 1.16 4.39 18.19
N GLN A 178 0.97 3.07 18.24
CA GLN A 178 2.01 2.10 18.51
C GLN A 178 3.08 2.07 17.41
N MET A 179 2.67 2.15 16.15
CA MET A 179 3.56 2.05 14.99
C MET A 179 4.28 3.37 14.65
N ALA A 180 3.69 4.51 14.98
CA ALA A 180 4.21 5.83 14.58
C ALA A 180 5.70 6.06 14.89
N PRO A 181 6.24 5.68 16.07
CA PRO A 181 7.66 5.82 16.36
C PRO A 181 8.56 4.96 15.46
N TYR A 182 8.07 3.79 15.03
CA TYR A 182 8.84 2.85 14.19
C TYR A 182 8.73 3.17 12.70
N LEU A 183 7.71 3.94 12.31
CA LEU A 183 7.49 4.41 10.95
C LEU A 183 8.10 5.80 10.69
N ASN A 184 8.76 6.41 11.68
CA ASN A 184 9.29 7.77 11.62
C ASN A 184 8.24 8.78 11.11
N LEU A 185 7.02 8.68 11.62
CA LEU A 185 5.94 9.60 11.25
C LEU A 185 6.14 10.96 11.90
N ILE A 186 5.78 12.01 11.17
CA ILE A 186 5.65 13.37 11.72
C ILE A 186 4.35 13.39 12.51
N MET A 187 4.48 13.55 13.82
CA MET A 187 3.35 13.65 14.75
C MET A 187 2.96 15.12 14.91
N PRO A 188 1.65 15.44 15.02
CA PRO A 188 1.23 16.79 15.36
C PRO A 188 1.78 17.18 16.74
N ASN A 189 2.22 18.45 16.86
CA ASN A 189 2.65 19.05 18.12
C ASN A 189 1.52 19.15 19.15
#